data_AF-A0A448ZB30-F1
#
_entry.id   AF-A0A448ZB30-F1
#
_cell.length_a   1.000
_cell.length_b   1.000
_cell.length_c   1.000
_cell.angle_alpha   90.00
_cell.angle_beta   90.00
_cell.angle_gamma   90.00
#
_symmetry.space_group_name_H-M   'P 1'
#
loop_
_entity.id
_entity.type
_entity.pdbx_description
1 polymer ?
#
loop_
_entity_poly.entity_id
_entity_poly.type
_entity_poly.pdbx_seq_one_letter_code
_entity_poly.pdbx_strand_id
1 'polypeptide(L)'
;MQQRLSLQNQQSQRWISSSKVLCGEKKSEDTDDYLLSVDYTSPLGELISRLKMVSITGCFLSVCVLPALVFLKNGDLPSARQVTLGTFATIGATGSTVALHFVFGAYVLEMKPVTNSNDDTNGDDQQNPLLLEATTRSIFGFWNDIHVFDPKNDVTPYVGMRPFANFCANEIPLYVHPERLDSTTRQLLLHNAVGSSSSEKCDDSMSSHGDSIDIKDYRDINEGASSKRKKEDDELF
;
A
#
# COMPACT_ATOMS: atom_id res chain seq x y z
N MET A 1 -26.70 -19.64 21.90
CA MET A 1 -26.36 -18.21 21.70
C MET A 1 -25.20 -17.72 22.58
N GLN A 2 -25.03 -18.17 23.82
CA GLN A 2 -23.96 -17.66 24.69
C GLN A 2 -22.52 -17.97 24.23
N GLN A 3 -22.28 -19.05 23.46
CA GLN A 3 -20.93 -19.39 22.96
C GLN A 3 -20.41 -18.48 21.83
N ARG A 4 -21.27 -17.74 21.11
CA ARG A 4 -20.79 -16.80 20.07
C ARG A 4 -20.27 -15.48 20.65
N LEU A 5 -20.71 -15.10 21.85
CA LEU A 5 -20.29 -13.86 22.51
C LEU A 5 -18.89 -13.96 23.12
N SER A 6 -18.43 -15.16 23.52
CA SER A 6 -17.08 -15.33 24.08
C SER A 6 -15.98 -15.22 23.03
N LEU A 7 -16.20 -15.75 21.81
CA LEU A 7 -15.24 -15.67 20.71
C LEU A 7 -15.03 -14.23 20.22
N GLN A 8 -16.09 -13.42 20.19
CA GLN A 8 -16.00 -12.03 19.76
C GLN A 8 -15.25 -11.16 20.79
N ASN A 9 -15.40 -11.45 22.08
CA ASN A 9 -14.70 -10.73 23.14
C ASN A 9 -13.20 -11.09 23.19
N GLN A 10 -12.84 -12.34 22.86
CA GLN A 10 -11.44 -12.77 22.84
C GLN A 10 -10.66 -12.15 21.67
N GLN A 11 -11.29 -11.95 20.51
CA GLN A 11 -10.69 -11.19 19.41
C GLN A 11 -10.52 -9.71 19.78
N SER A 12 -11.49 -9.08 20.46
CA SER A 12 -11.41 -7.67 20.86
C SER A 12 -10.28 -7.38 21.86
N GLN A 13 -9.95 -8.32 22.76
CA GLN A 13 -8.86 -8.16 23.73
C GLN A 13 -7.47 -8.26 23.09
N ARG A 14 -7.30 -8.97 21.96
CA ARG A 14 -6.04 -9.01 21.22
C ARG A 14 -5.68 -7.64 20.61
N TRP A 15 -6.66 -6.88 20.14
CA TRP A 15 -6.42 -5.58 19.48
C TRP A 15 -5.97 -4.47 20.46
N ILE A 16 -6.46 -4.49 21.70
CA ILE A 16 -6.11 -3.45 22.69
C ILE A 16 -4.69 -3.65 23.23
N SER A 17 -4.22 -4.90 23.32
CA SER A 17 -2.85 -5.18 23.81
C SER A 17 -1.76 -4.76 22.81
N SER A 18 -2.03 -4.76 21.51
CA SER A 18 -1.06 -4.33 20.47
C SER A 18 -0.85 -2.82 20.36
N SER A 19 -1.65 -2.00 21.04
CA SER A 19 -1.55 -0.54 20.95
C SER A 19 -0.67 0.10 22.02
N LYS A 20 -0.13 -0.71 22.96
CA LYS A 20 0.68 -0.24 24.09
C LYS A 20 2.19 -0.47 23.95
N VAL A 21 2.67 -0.82 22.76
CA VAL A 21 4.12 -0.87 22.47
C VAL A 21 4.51 0.40 21.71
N LEU A 22 4.51 1.50 22.45
CA LEU A 22 5.13 2.75 22.05
C LEU A 22 6.60 2.69 22.50
N CYS A 23 7.54 2.79 21.55
CA CYS A 23 8.99 2.97 21.78
C CYS A 23 9.68 1.96 22.71
N GLY A 24 9.90 0.74 22.20
CA GLY A 24 10.91 -0.16 22.75
C GLY A 24 12.10 -0.25 21.82
N GLU A 25 13.17 0.48 22.13
CA GLU A 25 14.52 0.21 21.63
C GLU A 25 14.89 -1.21 22.06
N LYS A 26 14.78 -2.18 21.13
CA LYS A 26 15.24 -3.55 21.39
C LYS A 26 16.76 -3.55 21.34
N LYS A 27 17.36 -3.54 22.53
CA LYS A 27 18.75 -3.92 22.77
C LYS A 27 18.85 -5.43 22.48
N SER A 28 19.45 -5.77 21.34
CA SER A 28 19.75 -7.15 20.94
C SER A 28 20.77 -7.74 21.91
N GLU A 29 20.41 -8.87 22.50
CA GLU A 29 21.26 -9.71 23.34
C GLU A 29 21.93 -10.72 22.39
N ASP A 30 23.27 -10.65 22.30
CA ASP A 30 24.09 -11.49 21.42
C ASP A 30 23.90 -12.97 21.76
N THR A 31 23.32 -13.73 20.84
CA THR A 31 23.49 -15.18 20.76
C THR A 31 23.94 -15.49 19.34
N ASP A 32 25.21 -15.86 19.23
CA ASP A 32 25.94 -16.19 18.01
C ASP A 32 25.41 -17.50 17.37
N ASP A 33 24.25 -17.42 16.69
CA ASP A 33 23.78 -18.42 15.73
C ASP A 33 23.77 -17.80 14.33
N TYR A 34 24.90 -17.91 13.62
CA TYR A 34 25.13 -17.37 12.26
C TYR A 34 24.39 -18.12 11.14
N LEU A 35 23.30 -18.83 11.45
CA LEU A 35 22.44 -19.44 10.44
C LEU A 35 21.44 -18.41 9.91
N LEU A 36 21.87 -17.65 8.89
CA LEU A 36 21.02 -16.97 7.89
C LEU A 36 19.67 -16.44 8.43
N SER A 37 19.70 -15.73 9.56
CA SER A 37 18.52 -15.10 10.14
C SER A 37 18.24 -13.79 9.40
N VAL A 38 17.73 -13.92 8.17
CA VAL A 38 17.26 -12.78 7.39
C VAL A 38 15.95 -12.27 8.00
N ASP A 39 16.04 -11.59 9.15
CA ASP A 39 14.90 -10.91 9.77
C ASP A 39 14.88 -9.45 9.31
N TYR A 40 14.23 -9.21 8.17
CA TYR A 40 14.03 -7.86 7.67
C TYR A 40 12.77 -7.27 8.28
N THR A 41 12.92 -6.12 8.94
CA THR A 41 11.81 -5.28 9.38
C THR A 41 11.93 -3.91 8.75
N SER A 42 10.87 -3.45 8.09
CA SER A 42 10.90 -2.17 7.41
C SER A 42 10.80 -1.00 8.40
N PRO A 43 11.58 0.08 8.22
CA PRO A 43 11.55 1.27 9.08
C PRO A 43 10.25 2.09 8.96
N LEU A 44 9.59 2.10 7.80
CA LEU A 44 8.36 2.89 7.57
C LEU A 44 7.08 2.06 7.72
N GLY A 45 7.20 0.78 8.07
CA GLY A 45 6.07 -0.15 8.04
C GLY A 45 4.94 0.30 8.96
N GLU A 46 5.28 0.73 10.17
CA GLU A 46 4.32 1.26 11.14
C GLU A 46 3.70 2.59 10.69
N LEU A 47 4.50 3.48 10.10
CA LEU A 47 4.03 4.78 9.61
C LEU A 47 3.00 4.61 8.49
N ILE A 48 3.33 3.80 7.48
CA ILE A 48 2.46 3.50 6.33
C ILE A 48 1.18 2.82 6.81
N SER A 49 1.30 1.92 7.78
CA SER A 49 0.18 1.24 8.42
C SER A 49 -0.81 2.20 9.09
N ARG A 50 -0.28 3.14 9.89
CA ARG A 50 -1.09 4.17 10.54
C ARG A 50 -1.72 5.11 9.50
N LEU A 51 -0.95 5.49 8.48
CA LEU A 51 -1.43 6.35 7.41
C LEU A 51 -2.59 5.72 6.61
N LYS A 52 -2.49 4.43 6.27
CA LYS A 52 -3.57 3.66 5.64
C LYS A 52 -4.81 3.63 6.55
N MET A 53 -4.64 3.33 7.84
CA MET A 53 -5.75 3.28 8.79
C MET A 53 -6.46 4.64 8.91
N VAL A 54 -5.71 5.73 9.02
CA VAL A 54 -6.27 7.10 9.08
C VAL A 54 -6.98 7.46 7.77
N SER A 55 -6.43 7.07 6.62
CA SER A 55 -7.09 7.29 5.33
C SER A 55 -8.41 6.53 5.20
N ILE A 56 -8.44 5.24 5.55
CA ILE A 56 -9.64 4.39 5.48
C ILE A 56 -10.72 4.89 6.44
N THR A 57 -10.34 5.20 7.68
CA THR A 57 -11.28 5.73 8.68
C THR A 57 -11.79 7.11 8.27
N GLY A 58 -10.94 7.99 7.73
CA GLY A 58 -11.33 9.27 7.16
C GLY A 58 -12.28 9.14 5.96
N CYS A 59 -12.03 8.20 5.05
CA CYS A 59 -12.93 7.90 3.94
C CYS A 59 -14.27 7.39 4.44
N PHE A 60 -14.28 6.47 5.42
CA PHE A 60 -15.51 5.94 6.01
C PHE A 60 -16.31 7.05 6.71
N LEU A 61 -15.64 7.90 7.49
CA LEU A 61 -16.27 9.07 8.11
C LEU A 61 -16.82 10.02 7.05
N SER A 62 -16.10 10.28 5.95
CA SER A 62 -16.63 11.12 4.85
C SER A 62 -17.91 10.52 4.25
N VAL A 63 -17.90 9.22 3.96
CA VAL A 63 -19.04 8.51 3.34
C VAL A 63 -20.24 8.40 4.29
N CYS A 64 -20.04 8.26 5.60
CA CYS A 64 -21.14 8.13 6.56
C CYS A 64 -21.60 9.48 7.15
N VAL A 65 -20.67 10.38 7.49
CA VAL A 65 -20.94 11.65 8.16
C VAL A 65 -21.54 12.66 7.20
N LEU A 66 -21.09 12.74 5.94
CA LEU A 66 -21.64 13.73 5.00
C LEU A 66 -23.13 13.50 4.72
N PRO A 67 -23.60 12.28 4.38
CA PRO A 67 -25.04 12.04 4.22
C PRO A 67 -25.81 12.27 5.52
N ALA A 68 -25.30 11.81 6.67
CA ALA A 68 -25.96 12.02 7.95
C ALA A 68 -26.10 13.52 8.30
N LEU A 69 -25.08 14.32 8.00
CA LEU A 69 -25.09 15.77 8.20
C LEU A 69 -26.10 16.45 7.27
N VAL A 70 -26.23 15.99 6.02
CA VAL A 70 -27.27 16.47 5.09
C VAL A 70 -28.67 16.18 5.65
N PHE A 71 -28.92 14.98 6.18
CA PHE A 71 -30.20 14.63 6.80
C PHE A 71 -30.52 15.43 8.08
N LEU A 72 -29.51 15.77 8.89
CA LEU A 72 -29.71 16.54 10.12
C LEU A 72 -29.98 18.03 9.87
N LYS A 73 -29.45 18.58 8.77
CA LYS A 73 -29.33 20.03 8.55
C LYS A 73 -30.38 20.57 7.57
N ASN A 74 -31.62 20.05 7.62
CA ASN A 74 -32.81 20.34 6.79
C ASN A 74 -33.26 21.84 6.75
N GLY A 75 -32.35 22.79 6.60
CA GLY A 75 -32.58 24.20 6.96
C GLY A 75 -32.40 25.24 5.85
N ASP A 76 -31.18 25.46 5.34
CA ASP A 76 -30.87 26.79 4.79
C ASP A 76 -30.01 26.84 3.51
N LEU A 77 -29.62 25.71 2.92
CA LEU A 77 -28.81 25.71 1.70
C LEU A 77 -29.55 25.07 0.53
N PRO A 78 -29.38 25.61 -0.71
CA PRO A 78 -29.89 24.96 -1.92
C PRO A 78 -29.37 23.53 -2.00
N SER A 79 -30.30 22.56 -2.01
CA SER A 79 -30.02 21.12 -2.00
C SER A 79 -28.99 20.70 -3.05
N ALA A 80 -29.03 21.31 -4.24
CA ALA A 80 -28.08 21.06 -5.33
C ALA A 80 -26.61 21.33 -4.95
N ARG A 81 -26.35 22.36 -4.14
CA ARG A 81 -24.98 22.71 -3.72
C ARG A 81 -24.44 21.72 -2.68
N GLN A 82 -25.29 21.25 -1.77
CA GLN A 82 -24.90 20.27 -0.76
C GLN A 82 -24.55 18.92 -1.37
N VAL A 83 -25.36 18.45 -2.33
CA VAL A 83 -25.10 17.19 -3.03
C VAL A 83 -23.79 17.23 -3.80
N THR A 84 -23.56 18.29 -4.57
CA THR A 84 -22.34 18.43 -5.38
C THR A 84 -21.07 18.42 -4.50
N LEU A 85 -21.09 19.17 -3.40
CA LEU A 85 -19.96 19.20 -2.47
C LEU A 85 -19.73 17.83 -1.81
N GLY A 86 -20.80 17.13 -1.44
CA GLY A 86 -20.72 15.78 -0.88
C GLY A 86 -20.14 14.77 -1.86
N THR A 87 -20.59 14.80 -3.12
CA THR A 87 -20.05 13.93 -4.18
C THR A 87 -18.57 14.22 -4.45
N PHE A 88 -18.17 15.48 -4.52
CA PHE A 88 -16.75 15.82 -4.73
C PHE A 88 -15.87 15.38 -3.55
N ALA A 89 -16.35 15.58 -2.31
CA ALA A 89 -15.63 15.16 -1.11
C ALA A 89 -15.51 13.64 -0.99
N THR A 90 -16.55 12.89 -1.37
CA THR A 90 -16.51 11.41 -1.36
C THR A 90 -15.58 10.87 -2.44
N ILE A 91 -15.66 11.38 -3.67
CA ILE A 91 -14.74 10.99 -4.77
C ILE A 91 -13.29 11.34 -4.40
N GLY A 92 -13.05 12.53 -3.86
CA GLY A 92 -11.71 12.94 -3.42
C GLY A 92 -11.16 12.06 -2.30
N ALA A 93 -11.99 11.72 -1.31
CA ALA A 93 -11.59 10.83 -0.23
C ALA A 93 -11.28 9.41 -0.74
N THR A 94 -12.17 8.81 -1.53
CA THR A 94 -11.97 7.47 -2.11
C THR A 94 -10.76 7.44 -3.05
N GLY A 95 -10.62 8.45 -3.91
CA GLY A 95 -9.49 8.56 -4.83
C GLY A 95 -8.16 8.67 -4.09
N SER A 96 -8.09 9.48 -3.02
CA SER A 96 -6.91 9.58 -2.16
C SER A 96 -6.56 8.24 -1.50
N THR A 97 -7.55 7.52 -0.97
CA THR A 97 -7.33 6.19 -0.36
C THR A 97 -6.84 5.16 -1.39
N VAL A 98 -7.42 5.15 -2.59
CA VAL A 98 -7.00 4.24 -3.69
C VAL A 98 -5.59 4.57 -4.17
N ALA A 99 -5.25 5.86 -4.33
CA ALA A 99 -3.90 6.28 -4.73
C ALA A 99 -2.85 5.87 -3.69
N LEU A 100 -3.16 6.10 -2.40
CA LEU A 100 -2.29 5.68 -1.30
C LEU A 100 -2.11 4.16 -1.25
N HIS A 101 -3.19 3.43 -1.54
CA HIS A 101 -3.14 1.98 -1.67
C HIS A 101 -2.27 1.52 -2.85
N PHE A 102 -2.37 2.17 -4.00
CA PHE A 102 -1.56 1.85 -5.18
C PHE A 102 -0.07 2.07 -4.91
N VAL A 103 0.26 3.20 -4.28
CA VAL A 103 1.64 3.59 -3.98
C VAL A 103 2.27 2.67 -2.92
N PHE A 104 1.58 2.39 -1.81
CA PHE A 104 2.13 1.59 -0.71
C PHE A 104 1.75 0.10 -0.73
N GLY A 105 1.04 -0.34 -1.76
CA GLY A 105 0.60 -1.75 -1.87
C GLY A 105 1.76 -2.73 -2.04
N ALA A 106 2.83 -2.32 -2.71
CA ALA A 106 4.03 -3.14 -2.90
C ALA A 106 4.94 -3.20 -1.65
N TYR A 107 4.61 -2.47 -0.59
CA TYR A 107 5.55 -2.23 0.49
C TYR A 107 5.63 -3.40 1.47
N VAL A 108 6.79 -4.06 1.55
CA VAL A 108 7.04 -5.19 2.46
C VAL A 108 7.30 -4.67 3.87
N LEU A 109 6.52 -5.16 4.83
CA LEU A 109 6.65 -4.81 6.25
C LEU A 109 7.72 -5.62 6.95
N GLU A 110 7.62 -6.93 6.80
CA GLU A 110 8.49 -7.92 7.44
C GLU A 110 8.82 -8.97 6.40
N MET A 111 10.05 -9.46 6.42
CA MET A 111 10.47 -10.59 5.60
C MET A 111 11.35 -11.51 6.44
N LYS A 112 10.99 -12.79 6.50
CA LYS A 112 11.61 -13.80 7.36
C LYS A 112 11.91 -15.06 6.57
N PRO A 113 12.98 -15.81 6.90
CA PRO A 113 13.17 -17.14 6.34
C PRO A 113 12.07 -18.08 6.85
N VAL A 114 11.56 -18.93 5.97
CA VAL A 114 10.65 -20.01 6.36
C VAL A 114 11.50 -21.15 6.90
N THR A 115 11.68 -21.19 8.22
CA THR A 115 12.29 -22.36 8.87
C THR A 115 11.24 -23.45 8.96
N ASN A 116 11.38 -24.52 8.17
CA ASN A 116 10.56 -25.72 8.33
C ASN A 116 10.96 -26.41 9.65
N SER A 117 10.37 -26.01 10.77
CA SER A 117 10.65 -26.52 12.12
C SER A 117 10.23 -27.98 12.36
N ASN A 118 10.08 -28.78 11.31
CA ASN A 118 9.68 -30.20 11.40
C ASN A 118 10.83 -31.18 11.13
N ASP A 119 12.06 -30.70 10.93
CA ASP A 119 13.16 -31.57 10.51
C ASP A 119 14.18 -31.82 11.63
N ASP A 120 13.75 -32.53 12.66
CA ASP A 120 14.61 -33.11 13.70
C ASP A 120 15.33 -34.39 13.23
N THR A 121 15.32 -34.72 11.92
CA THR A 121 15.70 -36.05 11.47
C THR A 121 16.81 -36.06 10.41
N ASN A 122 18.03 -36.13 10.93
CA ASN A 122 19.22 -36.74 10.33
C ASN A 122 19.88 -36.01 9.15
N GLY A 123 21.16 -35.70 9.37
CA GLY A 123 22.01 -35.02 8.42
C GLY A 123 22.15 -35.76 7.09
N ASP A 124 21.80 -35.05 6.04
CA ASP A 124 22.50 -35.08 4.76
C ASP A 124 22.48 -33.64 4.23
N ASP A 125 23.60 -33.17 3.70
CA ASP A 125 23.86 -31.81 3.17
C ASP A 125 23.02 -31.50 1.91
N GLN A 126 21.70 -31.71 1.93
CA GLN A 126 20.80 -31.14 0.95
C GLN A 126 20.52 -29.69 1.35
N GLN A 127 21.10 -28.77 0.57
CA GLN A 127 20.79 -27.34 0.62
C GLN A 127 19.28 -27.14 0.50
N ASN A 128 18.59 -27.05 1.63
CA ASN A 128 17.19 -26.72 1.66
C ASN A 128 16.98 -25.39 0.92
N PRO A 129 16.00 -25.31 -0.01
CA PRO A 129 15.72 -24.07 -0.73
C PRO A 129 15.41 -22.99 0.30
N LEU A 130 16.15 -21.87 0.22
CA LEU A 130 15.97 -20.72 1.10
C LEU A 130 14.64 -20.05 0.76
N LEU A 131 13.54 -20.49 1.36
CA LEU A 131 12.24 -19.86 1.18
C LEU A 131 12.13 -18.60 2.05
N LEU A 132 11.69 -17.51 1.43
CA LEU A 132 11.42 -16.26 2.13
C LEU A 132 9.93 -16.02 2.22
N GLU A 133 9.47 -15.66 3.41
CA GLU A 133 8.11 -15.18 3.68
C GLU A 133 8.14 -13.65 3.76
N ALA A 134 7.53 -12.97 2.81
CA ALA A 134 7.31 -11.53 2.85
C ALA A 134 5.87 -11.21 3.27
N THR A 135 5.74 -10.39 4.30
CA THR A 135 4.45 -9.88 4.77
C THR A 135 4.22 -8.47 4.24
N THR A 136 3.11 -8.28 3.53
CA THR A 136 2.62 -6.97 3.09
C THR A 136 1.31 -6.60 3.81
N ARG A 137 0.87 -5.34 3.69
CA ARG A 137 -0.43 -4.90 4.23
C ARG A 137 -1.48 -4.87 3.16
N SER A 138 -2.57 -5.61 3.40
CA SER A 138 -3.78 -5.56 2.60
C SER A 138 -4.43 -4.17 2.58
N ILE A 139 -5.37 -3.98 1.65
CA ILE A 139 -6.13 -2.74 1.41
C ILE A 139 -6.83 -2.28 2.68
N PHE A 140 -7.36 -3.22 3.46
CA PHE A 140 -8.12 -2.93 4.66
C PHE A 140 -7.25 -2.58 5.86
N GLY A 141 -5.92 -2.60 5.74
CA GLY A 141 -4.99 -2.23 6.82
C GLY A 141 -5.00 -3.18 8.03
N PHE A 142 -6.01 -4.04 8.17
CA PHE A 142 -6.17 -5.03 9.24
C PHE A 142 -5.63 -6.41 8.89
N TRP A 143 -5.48 -6.72 7.60
CA TRP A 143 -5.07 -8.03 7.11
C TRP A 143 -3.65 -7.95 6.58
N ASN A 144 -2.85 -8.94 6.94
CA ASN A 144 -1.51 -9.12 6.44
C ASN A 144 -1.59 -10.14 5.31
N ASP A 145 -1.06 -9.76 4.14
CA ASP A 145 -0.95 -10.66 3.00
C ASP A 145 0.46 -11.27 3.05
N ILE A 146 0.51 -12.60 3.15
CA ILE A 146 1.74 -13.37 3.31
C ILE A 146 2.11 -13.98 1.96
N HIS A 147 3.33 -13.73 1.51
CA HIS A 147 3.86 -14.22 0.25
C HIS A 147 5.11 -15.04 0.51
N VAL A 148 5.07 -16.34 0.17
CA VAL A 148 6.24 -17.22 0.26
C VAL A 148 6.81 -17.42 -1.14
N PHE A 149 8.12 -17.22 -1.29
CA PHE A 149 8.79 -17.36 -2.59
C PHE A 149 10.27 -17.76 -2.43
N ASP A 150 10.83 -18.36 -3.47
CA ASP A 150 12.26 -18.64 -3.59
C ASP A 150 12.99 -17.45 -4.24
N PRO A 151 13.93 -16.78 -3.53
CA PRO A 151 14.65 -15.62 -4.05
C PRO A 151 15.52 -15.94 -5.27
N LYS A 152 15.84 -17.21 -5.54
CA LYS A 152 16.64 -17.60 -6.73
C LYS A 152 15.79 -17.80 -7.97
N ASN A 153 14.59 -18.37 -7.82
CA ASN A 153 13.78 -18.84 -8.94
C ASN A 153 12.55 -17.96 -9.21
N ASP A 154 11.96 -17.38 -8.16
CA ASP A 154 10.66 -16.69 -8.26
C ASP A 154 10.81 -15.16 -8.37
N VAL A 155 12.03 -14.65 -8.25
CA VAL A 155 12.31 -13.20 -8.23
C VAL A 155 12.75 -12.70 -9.59
N THR A 156 12.06 -11.67 -10.06
CA THR A 156 12.30 -10.99 -11.33
C THR A 156 12.46 -9.49 -11.13
N PRO A 157 13.15 -8.77 -12.04
CA PRO A 157 13.21 -7.31 -12.00
C PRO A 157 11.80 -6.70 -12.06
N TYR A 158 11.54 -5.69 -11.24
CA TYR A 158 10.29 -4.95 -11.35
C TYR A 158 10.26 -4.10 -12.63
N VAL A 159 9.28 -4.34 -13.49
CA VAL A 159 8.96 -3.50 -14.65
C VAL A 159 7.50 -3.10 -14.55
N GLY A 160 7.20 -1.86 -14.16
CA GLY A 160 5.83 -1.39 -14.08
C GLY A 160 5.66 0.03 -13.53
N MET A 161 4.42 0.37 -13.21
CA MET A 161 4.01 1.75 -12.85
C MET A 161 4.06 2.07 -11.35
N ARG A 162 4.36 1.10 -10.48
CA ARG A 162 4.39 1.33 -9.03
C ARG A 162 5.70 2.03 -8.67
N PRO A 163 5.65 3.22 -8.06
CA PRO A 163 6.84 4.05 -7.86
C PRO A 163 7.83 3.47 -6.85
N PHE A 164 7.37 2.57 -5.99
CA PHE A 164 8.16 1.97 -4.93
C PHE A 164 8.30 0.45 -5.12
N ALA A 165 8.27 -0.15 -6.30
CA ALA A 165 8.56 -1.58 -6.41
C ALA A 165 9.97 -1.78 -6.98
N ASN A 166 10.72 -2.70 -6.38
CA ASN A 166 12.13 -2.95 -6.73
C ASN A 166 12.28 -4.28 -7.47
N PHE A 167 11.48 -5.28 -7.08
CA PHE A 167 11.46 -6.60 -7.66
C PHE A 167 10.02 -7.12 -7.71
N CYS A 168 9.80 -8.16 -8.51
CA CYS A 168 8.58 -8.95 -8.50
C CYS A 168 8.91 -10.33 -7.91
N ALA A 169 8.07 -10.83 -7.01
CA ALA A 169 8.10 -12.23 -6.57
C ALA A 169 6.77 -12.88 -6.95
N ASN A 170 6.79 -13.96 -7.73
CA ASN A 170 5.57 -14.60 -8.23
C ASN A 170 4.60 -13.59 -8.88
N GLU A 171 5.12 -12.72 -9.75
CA GLU A 171 4.37 -11.62 -10.42
C GLU A 171 3.83 -10.52 -9.48
N ILE A 172 4.10 -10.60 -8.18
CA ILE A 172 3.67 -9.61 -7.20
C ILE A 172 4.79 -8.57 -7.02
N PRO A 173 4.52 -7.28 -7.29
CA PRO A 173 5.51 -6.25 -7.12
C PRO A 173 5.76 -5.96 -5.65
N LEU A 174 7.03 -6.01 -5.24
CA LEU A 174 7.45 -5.84 -3.86
C LEU A 174 8.57 -4.80 -3.73
N TYR A 175 8.56 -4.13 -2.58
CA TYR A 175 9.55 -3.16 -2.15
C TYR A 175 10.26 -3.62 -0.91
N VAL A 176 11.58 -3.54 -0.93
CA VAL A 176 12.43 -3.73 0.25
C VAL A 176 13.50 -2.66 0.27
N HIS A 177 13.82 -2.19 1.46
CA HIS A 177 14.88 -1.21 1.65
C HIS A 177 16.26 -1.88 1.48
N PRO A 178 17.03 -1.54 0.44
CA PRO A 178 18.31 -2.21 0.15
C PRO A 178 19.35 -2.04 1.26
N GLU A 179 19.23 -0.99 2.08
CA GLU A 179 20.11 -0.71 3.22
C GLU A 179 19.83 -1.57 4.45
N ARG A 180 18.68 -2.26 4.49
CA ARG A 180 18.26 -3.15 5.58
C ARG A 180 18.45 -4.62 5.27
N LEU A 181 18.90 -4.95 4.07
CA LEU A 181 19.13 -6.32 3.63
C LEU A 181 20.60 -6.69 3.78
N ASP A 182 20.85 -7.95 4.14
CA ASP A 182 22.18 -8.54 4.06
C ASP A 182 22.72 -8.51 2.64
N SER A 183 24.05 -8.46 2.49
CA SER A 183 24.69 -8.36 1.18
C SER A 183 24.31 -9.52 0.24
N THR A 184 24.12 -10.72 0.78
CA THR A 184 23.72 -11.93 0.05
C THR A 184 22.27 -11.83 -0.44
N THR A 185 21.32 -11.59 0.47
CA THR A 185 19.89 -11.45 0.16
C THR A 185 19.65 -10.28 -0.79
N ARG A 186 20.35 -9.17 -0.58
CA ARG A 186 20.28 -7.99 -1.46
C ARG A 186 20.70 -8.34 -2.90
N GLN A 187 21.76 -9.13 -3.07
CA GLN A 187 22.18 -9.56 -4.41
C GLN A 187 21.14 -10.49 -5.06
N LEU A 188 20.59 -11.43 -4.30
CA LEU A 188 19.55 -12.34 -4.81
C LEU A 188 18.29 -11.57 -5.24
N LEU A 189 17.83 -10.62 -4.43
CA LEU A 189 16.59 -9.88 -4.70
C LEU A 189 16.76 -8.78 -5.75
N LEU A 190 17.90 -8.07 -5.75
CA LEU A 190 18.06 -6.83 -6.53
C LEU A 190 19.10 -6.91 -7.65
N HIS A 191 20.09 -7.82 -7.59
CA HIS A 191 21.12 -7.93 -8.64
C HIS A 191 20.79 -8.96 -9.71
N ASN A 192 20.07 -10.04 -9.38
CA ASN A 192 19.54 -10.96 -10.41
C ASN A 192 18.59 -10.23 -11.38
N ALA A 193 17.92 -9.18 -10.90
CA ALA A 193 17.11 -8.26 -11.68
C ALA A 193 17.88 -7.53 -12.80
N VAL A 194 19.20 -7.36 -12.70
CA VAL A 194 19.98 -6.59 -13.67
C VAL A 194 20.54 -7.47 -14.80
N GLY A 195 20.61 -8.80 -14.61
CA GLY A 195 21.27 -9.73 -15.53
C GLY A 195 20.35 -10.43 -16.54
N SER A 196 19.04 -10.45 -16.31
CA SER A 196 18.06 -11.21 -17.12
C SER A 196 17.12 -10.32 -17.93
N SER A 197 17.66 -9.27 -18.55
CA SER A 197 16.96 -8.56 -19.64
C SER A 197 16.99 -9.38 -20.94
N SER A 198 16.55 -10.63 -20.90
CA SER A 198 16.09 -11.33 -22.09
C SER A 198 14.70 -10.80 -22.42
N SER A 199 14.69 -9.87 -23.36
CA SER A 199 13.56 -9.43 -24.18
C SER A 199 12.47 -10.49 -24.38
N GLU A 200 11.48 -10.55 -23.49
CA GLU A 200 10.16 -11.08 -23.81
C GLU A 200 9.20 -9.90 -23.95
N LYS A 201 8.76 -9.70 -25.19
CA LYS A 201 7.67 -8.80 -25.55
C LYS A 201 6.43 -9.23 -24.78
N CYS A 202 5.95 -8.41 -23.86
CA CYS A 202 4.53 -8.36 -23.57
C CYS A 202 3.87 -7.71 -24.79
N ASP A 203 3.46 -8.54 -25.76
CA ASP A 203 2.54 -8.14 -26.81
C ASP A 203 1.19 -7.82 -26.14
N ASP A 204 1.01 -6.56 -25.74
CA ASP A 204 -0.29 -5.97 -25.41
C ASP A 204 -1.13 -5.89 -26.70
N SER A 205 -1.66 -7.03 -27.14
CA SER A 205 -2.73 -7.07 -28.12
C SER A 205 -4.06 -6.72 -27.44
N MET A 206 -4.24 -5.45 -27.06
CA MET A 206 -5.57 -4.88 -26.94
C MET A 206 -6.10 -4.59 -28.34
N SER A 207 -6.88 -5.55 -28.85
CA SER A 207 -7.80 -5.36 -29.98
C SER A 207 -8.80 -4.25 -29.62
N SER A 208 -8.49 -3.01 -29.98
CA SER A 208 -9.49 -1.94 -30.05
C SER A 208 -10.26 -2.09 -31.35
N HIS A 209 -11.48 -2.60 -31.22
CA HIS A 209 -12.49 -2.44 -32.25
C HIS A 209 -12.80 -0.95 -32.33
N GLY A 210 -12.53 -0.37 -33.50
CA GLY A 210 -12.76 1.04 -33.77
C GLY A 210 -14.24 1.37 -33.74
N ASP A 211 -14.57 2.40 -32.97
CA ASP A 211 -15.65 3.29 -33.34
C ASP A 211 -15.11 4.72 -33.21
N SER A 212 -15.02 5.38 -34.36
CA SER A 212 -14.38 6.68 -34.54
C SER A 212 -15.26 7.79 -33.97
N ILE A 213 -14.85 8.39 -32.85
CA ILE A 213 -15.32 9.72 -32.48
C ILE A 213 -14.21 10.70 -32.85
N ASP A 214 -14.44 11.40 -33.95
CA ASP A 214 -13.62 12.44 -34.54
C ASP A 214 -13.63 13.69 -33.62
N ILE A 215 -12.69 13.75 -32.66
CA ILE A 215 -12.47 14.95 -31.83
C ILE A 215 -11.38 15.79 -32.49
N LYS A 216 -11.84 16.77 -33.26
CA LYS A 216 -11.02 17.87 -33.75
C LYS A 216 -10.46 18.68 -32.57
N ASP A 217 -9.14 18.71 -32.51
CA ASP A 217 -8.33 19.93 -32.49
C ASP A 217 -8.82 21.05 -31.55
N TYR A 218 -8.28 21.05 -30.32
CA TYR A 218 -8.20 22.25 -29.49
C TYR A 218 -6.77 22.39 -28.97
N ARG A 219 -5.89 22.86 -29.87
CA ARG A 219 -4.70 23.63 -29.52
C ARG A 219 -5.12 25.10 -29.40
N ASP A 220 -4.43 25.83 -28.51
CA ASP A 220 -4.50 27.28 -28.30
C ASP A 220 -5.67 27.82 -27.46
N ILE A 221 -5.49 27.87 -26.14
CA ILE A 221 -5.73 29.09 -25.35
C ILE A 221 -4.73 29.13 -24.18
N ASN A 222 -3.56 29.74 -24.43
CA ASN A 222 -2.70 30.28 -23.39
C ASN A 222 -2.53 31.76 -23.70
N GLU A 223 -3.34 32.63 -23.09
CA GLU A 223 -3.04 34.07 -22.92
C GLU A 223 -4.11 34.76 -22.06
N GLY A 224 -3.67 35.44 -20.99
CA GLY A 224 -4.32 36.66 -20.52
C GLY A 224 -5.40 36.56 -19.43
N ALA A 225 -5.01 36.30 -18.18
CA ALA A 225 -5.78 36.77 -17.02
C ALA A 225 -5.05 37.94 -16.35
N SER A 226 -5.19 39.11 -16.95
CA SER A 226 -4.74 40.39 -16.37
C SER A 226 -5.68 40.82 -15.25
N SER A 227 -5.07 41.15 -14.12
CA SER A 227 -5.66 41.74 -12.93
C SER A 227 -6.43 43.03 -13.26
N LYS A 228 -7.75 43.02 -13.09
CA LYS A 228 -8.56 44.25 -12.94
C LYS A 228 -9.03 44.37 -11.50
N ARG A 229 -8.29 45.16 -10.72
CA ARG A 229 -8.79 45.85 -9.53
C ARG A 229 -10.01 46.67 -9.95
N LYS A 230 -11.20 46.30 -9.46
CA LYS A 230 -12.36 47.19 -9.52
C LYS A 230 -12.46 47.91 -8.19
N LYS A 231 -12.34 49.23 -8.31
CA LYS A 231 -12.50 50.27 -7.30
C LYS A 231 -14.01 50.35 -7.01
N GLU A 232 -14.42 50.12 -5.76
CA GLU A 232 -15.73 50.56 -5.29
C GLU A 232 -15.48 51.91 -4.63
N ASP A 233 -15.90 52.94 -5.35
CA ASP A 233 -16.02 54.31 -4.85
C ASP A 233 -17.33 54.41 -4.04
N ASP A 234 -17.22 55.20 -2.97
CA ASP A 234 -18.28 55.66 -2.08
C ASP A 234 -19.48 56.26 -2.84
N GLU A 235 -20.70 56.06 -2.36
CA GLU A 235 -21.69 57.16 -2.27
C GLU A 235 -22.68 56.92 -1.12
N LEU A 236 -22.78 57.97 -0.28
CA LEU A 236 -23.83 58.23 0.70
C LEU A 236 -25.21 58.24 0.03
N PHE A 237 -26.23 57.73 0.74
CA PHE A 237 -27.46 58.45 1.09
C PHE A 237 -28.11 57.82 2.32
#